data_AF-A0A6L9G175-F1
#
_entry.id   AF-A0A6L9G175-F1
#
_cell.length_a   1.000
_cell.length_b   1.000
_cell.length_c   1.000
_cell.angle_alpha   90.00
_cell.angle_beta   90.00
_cell.angle_gamma   90.00
#
_symmetry.space_group_name_H-M   'P 1'
#
loop_
_entity.id
_entity.type
_entity.pdbx_description
1 polymer ?
#
loop_
_entity_poly.entity_id
_entity_poly.type
_entity_poly.pdbx_seq_one_letter_code
_entity_poly.pdbx_strand_id
1 'polypeptide(L)'
;MPRKRLDVSLSHDEFEDLNNALEDHRDGFKRMAQEAINGFGLEPAYWTGRAEEVEGLRESVHEHSADEPDVPPADSDLPREAESALDLDPESEPRN
;
A
#
# COMPACT_ATOMS: atom_id res chain seq x y z
N MET A 1 12.08 -22.45 12.79
CA MET A 1 12.06 -22.39 11.31
C MET A 1 12.70 -21.08 10.88
N PRO A 2 13.50 -21.06 9.80
CA PRO A 2 14.09 -19.82 9.28
C PRO A 2 12.99 -18.91 8.72
N ARG A 3 13.04 -17.62 9.06
CA ARG A 3 12.11 -16.61 8.52
C ARG A 3 12.59 -16.16 7.14
N LYS A 4 11.66 -15.92 6.23
CA LYS A 4 11.90 -15.26 4.95
C LYS A 4 11.20 -13.91 4.96
N ARG A 5 11.84 -12.87 4.44
CA ARG A 5 11.23 -11.55 4.20
C ARG A 5 10.82 -11.48 2.74
N LEU A 6 9.62 -10.97 2.50
CA LEU A 6 9.10 -10.64 1.18
C LEU A 6 8.72 -9.16 1.23
N ASP A 7 9.27 -8.35 0.33
CA ASP A 7 8.95 -6.93 0.19
C ASP A 7 8.18 -6.79 -1.14
N VAL A 8 6.95 -6.25 -1.08
CA VAL A 8 6.04 -6.13 -2.23
C VAL A 8 5.50 -4.71 -2.28
N SER A 9 5.66 -4.03 -3.42
CA SER A 9 4.99 -2.76 -3.69
C SER A 9 3.71 -3.02 -4.45
N LEU A 10 2.59 -2.50 -3.95
CA LEU A 10 1.26 -2.64 -4.54
C LEU A 10 0.65 -1.25 -4.69
N SER A 11 -0.13 -1.06 -5.75
CA SER A 11 -1.06 0.06 -5.78
C SER A 11 -2.15 -0.09 -4.71
N HIS A 12 -2.88 0.99 -4.43
CA HIS A 12 -3.99 0.95 -3.47
C HIS A 12 -5.03 -0.12 -3.83
N ASP A 13 -5.43 -0.18 -5.10
CA ASP A 13 -6.43 -1.17 -5.56
C ASP A 13 -5.91 -2.61 -5.42
N GLU A 14 -4.64 -2.86 -5.75
CA GLU A 14 -4.02 -4.18 -5.58
C GLU A 14 -3.87 -4.58 -4.11
N PHE A 15 -3.67 -3.60 -3.21
CA PHE A 15 -3.65 -3.82 -1.78
C PHE A 15 -5.05 -4.19 -1.24
N GLU A 16 -6.09 -3.48 -1.68
CA GLU A 16 -7.48 -3.81 -1.34
C GLU A 16 -7.88 -5.19 -1.89
N ASP A 17 -7.49 -5.52 -3.12
CA ASP A 17 -7.71 -6.84 -3.71
C ASP A 17 -7.01 -7.94 -2.91
N LEU A 18 -5.77 -7.72 -2.47
CA LEU A 18 -5.05 -8.63 -1.59
C LEU A 18 -5.79 -8.82 -0.25
N ASN A 19 -6.24 -7.73 0.35
CA ASN A 19 -6.99 -7.76 1.60
C ASN A 19 -8.29 -8.56 1.48
N ASN A 20 -9.04 -8.33 0.40
CA ASN A 20 -10.28 -9.06 0.10
C ASN A 20 -10.01 -10.55 -0.15
N ALA A 21 -8.97 -10.88 -0.92
CA ALA A 21 -8.60 -12.28 -1.18
C ALA A 21 -8.22 -13.04 0.10
N LEU A 22 -7.52 -12.40 1.03
CA LEU A 22 -7.19 -12.98 2.34
C LEU A 22 -8.45 -13.19 3.19
N GLU A 23 -9.36 -12.22 3.20
CA GLU A 23 -10.65 -12.33 3.89
C GLU A 23 -11.52 -13.48 3.34
N ASP A 24 -11.66 -13.56 2.02
CA ASP A 24 -12.38 -14.66 1.35
C ASP A 24 -11.77 -16.02 1.68
N HIS A 25 -10.44 -16.10 1.72
CA HIS A 25 -9.75 -17.35 2.03
C HIS A 25 -9.97 -17.78 3.48
N ARG A 26 -9.89 -16.84 4.43
CA ARG A 26 -10.21 -17.05 5.84
C ARG A 26 -11.64 -17.56 6.01
N ASP A 27 -12.60 -16.94 5.33
CA ASP A 27 -14.01 -17.31 5.45
C ASP A 27 -14.30 -18.66 4.78
N GLY A 28 -13.55 -19.02 3.74
CA GLY A 28 -13.49 -20.38 3.21
C GLY A 28 -13.09 -21.43 4.27
N PHE A 29 -12.07 -21.14 5.08
CA PHE A 29 -11.69 -22.01 6.20
C PHE A 29 -12.75 -22.10 7.29
N LYS A 30 -13.38 -20.97 7.66
CA LYS A 30 -14.50 -20.98 8.62
C LYS A 30 -15.66 -21.85 8.13
N ARG A 31 -15.99 -21.80 6.82
CA ARG A 31 -17.00 -22.67 6.22
C ARG A 31 -16.61 -24.15 6.29
N MET A 32 -15.36 -24.49 5.97
CA MET A 32 -14.88 -25.87 6.11
C MET A 32 -14.92 -26.36 7.56
N ALA A 33 -14.66 -25.51 8.55
CA ALA A 33 -14.81 -25.85 9.96
C ALA A 33 -16.28 -26.22 10.31
N GLN A 34 -17.25 -25.48 9.77
CA GLN A 34 -18.68 -25.77 9.95
C GLN A 34 -19.09 -27.07 9.26
N GLU A 35 -18.59 -27.32 8.05
CA GLU A 35 -18.84 -28.58 7.33
C GLU A 35 -18.23 -29.79 8.06
N ALA A 36 -17.05 -29.61 8.68
CA ALA A 36 -16.37 -30.65 9.45
C ALA A 36 -17.12 -31.10 10.72
N ILE A 37 -17.93 -30.22 11.33
CA ILE A 37 -18.81 -30.61 12.44
C ILE A 37 -19.79 -31.72 12.02
N ASN A 38 -20.15 -31.74 10.74
CA ASN A 38 -21.05 -32.74 10.15
C ASN A 38 -20.30 -33.98 9.63
N GLY A 39 -19.01 -34.14 9.96
CA GLY A 39 -18.22 -35.34 9.65
C GLY A 39 -17.55 -35.35 8.28
N PHE A 40 -17.47 -34.20 7.58
CA PHE A 40 -16.78 -34.08 6.29
C PHE A 40 -15.37 -33.46 6.44
N GLY A 41 -14.35 -34.17 5.96
CA GLY A 41 -12.98 -33.63 5.89
C GLY A 41 -12.16 -33.76 7.19
N LEU A 42 -11.22 -32.83 7.40
CA LEU A 42 -10.38 -32.76 8.60
C LEU A 42 -11.17 -32.23 9.81
N GLU A 43 -10.62 -32.38 11.02
CA GLU A 43 -11.29 -31.92 12.24
C GLU A 43 -11.58 -30.41 12.23
N PRO A 44 -12.70 -29.94 12.83
CA PRO A 44 -13.04 -28.52 12.87
C PRO A 44 -11.91 -27.63 13.40
N ALA A 45 -11.19 -28.10 14.43
CA ALA A 45 -10.08 -27.35 15.03
C ALA A 45 -8.93 -27.07 14.05
N TYR A 46 -8.67 -27.97 13.10
CA TYR A 46 -7.67 -27.74 12.05
C TYR A 46 -8.08 -26.55 11.17
N TRP A 47 -9.33 -26.53 10.72
CA TRP A 47 -9.84 -25.47 9.86
C TRP A 47 -9.94 -24.13 10.58
N THR A 48 -10.36 -24.13 11.85
CA THR A 48 -10.35 -22.94 12.70
C THR A 48 -8.94 -22.37 12.85
N GLY A 49 -7.94 -23.22 13.15
CA GLY A 49 -6.54 -22.78 13.24
C GLY A 49 -6.02 -22.18 11.93
N ARG A 50 -6.43 -22.72 10.77
CA ARG A 50 -6.09 -22.14 9.47
C ARG A 50 -6.75 -20.79 9.23
N ALA A 51 -8.00 -20.60 9.66
CA ALA A 51 -8.65 -19.29 9.58
C ALA A 51 -7.93 -18.25 10.45
N GLU A 52 -7.48 -18.63 11.65
CA GLU A 52 -6.70 -17.77 12.55
C GLU A 52 -5.34 -17.41 11.96
N GLU A 53 -4.64 -18.37 11.33
CA GLU A 53 -3.37 -18.11 10.63
C GLU A 53 -3.55 -17.07 9.51
N VAL A 54 -4.65 -17.13 8.74
CA VAL A 54 -4.94 -16.15 7.67
C VAL A 54 -5.34 -14.79 8.23
N GLU A 55 -6.11 -14.74 9.33
CA GLU A 55 -6.41 -13.48 10.00
C GLU A 55 -5.13 -12.79 10.47
N GLY A 56 -4.23 -13.52 11.13
CA GLY A 56 -2.95 -12.94 11.57
C GLY A 56 -2.07 -12.46 10.41
N LEU A 57 -2.13 -13.13 9.25
CA LEU A 57 -1.46 -12.64 8.04
C LEU A 57 -2.09 -11.35 7.52
N ARG A 58 -3.42 -11.27 7.48
CA ARG A 58 -4.16 -10.07 7.05
C ARG A 58 -3.88 -8.87 7.96
N GLU A 59 -3.88 -9.08 9.27
CA GLU A 59 -3.46 -8.08 10.26
C GLU A 59 -2.01 -7.62 10.01
N SER A 60 -1.09 -8.56 9.81
CA SER A 60 0.33 -8.24 9.52
C SER A 60 0.49 -7.42 8.24
N VAL A 61 -0.29 -7.71 7.19
CA VAL A 61 -0.28 -6.94 5.94
C VAL A 61 -0.73 -5.50 6.19
N HIS A 62 -1.77 -5.31 6.99
CA HIS A 62 -2.28 -3.98 7.37
C HIS A 62 -1.30 -3.20 8.27
N GLU A 63 -0.65 -3.86 9.23
CA GLU A 63 0.31 -3.21 10.13
C GLU A 63 1.60 -2.80 9.42
N HIS A 64 1.97 -3.53 8.37
CA HIS A 64 3.22 -3.32 7.63
C HIS A 64 3.03 -2.60 6.29
N SER A 65 1.80 -2.27 5.90
CA SER A 65 1.56 -1.34 4.79
C SER A 65 1.89 0.08 5.24
N ALA A 66 2.95 0.64 4.66
CA ALA A 66 3.23 2.07 4.74
C ALA A 66 2.83 2.70 3.42
N ASP A 67 2.13 3.83 3.47
CA ASP A 67 1.91 4.65 2.29
C ASP A 67 3.28 5.15 1.78
N GLU A 68 3.65 4.79 0.56
CA GLU A 68 4.76 5.47 -0.11
C GLU A 68 4.30 6.89 -0.44
N PRO A 69 5.02 7.93 0.03
CA PRO A 69 4.66 9.29 -0.33
C PRO A 69 4.82 9.48 -1.84
N ASP A 70 3.79 10.03 -2.47
CA ASP A 70 3.80 10.45 -3.87
C ASP A 70 4.76 11.65 -4.02
N VAL A 71 6.07 11.39 -3.98
CA VAL A 71 7.10 12.39 -4.21
C VAL A 71 7.35 12.40 -5.71
N PRO A 72 6.88 13.42 -6.46
CA PRO A 72 7.27 13.56 -7.85
C PRO A 72 8.80 13.69 -7.92
N PRO A 73 9.47 13.11 -8.94
CA PRO A 73 10.91 13.22 -9.06
C PRO A 73 11.29 14.70 -9.03
N ALA A 74 12.14 15.06 -8.07
CA ALA A 74 12.65 16.40 -7.87
C ALA A 74 13.70 16.75 -8.93
N ASP A 75 13.38 16.57 -10.21
CA ASP A 75 14.20 16.96 -11.37
C ASP A 75 13.27 17.23 -12.56
N SER A 76 12.44 18.26 -12.44
CA SER A 76 12.00 19.01 -13.61
C SER A 76 12.79 20.31 -13.63
N ASP A 77 13.98 20.20 -14.22
CA ASP A 77 14.79 21.30 -14.73
C ASP A 77 13.88 22.32 -15.43
N LEU A 78 13.62 23.44 -14.76
CA LEU A 78 13.17 24.66 -15.43
C LEU A 78 14.43 25.38 -15.91
N PRO A 79 14.68 25.51 -17.22
CA PRO A 79 15.70 26.45 -17.69
C PRO A 79 15.11 27.86 -17.54
N ARG A 80 15.33 28.50 -16.40
CA ARG A 80 15.00 29.92 -16.19
C ARG A 80 16.21 30.80 -16.53
N GLU A 81 16.77 30.65 -17.72
CA GLU A 81 17.80 31.55 -18.25
C GLU A 81 17.59 31.82 -19.75
N ALA A 82 16.49 32.52 -20.03
CA ALA A 82 16.31 33.49 -21.10
C ALA A 82 15.05 34.25 -20.65
N GLU A 83 15.00 35.57 -20.49
CA GLU A 83 15.38 36.56 -21.49
C GLU A 83 15.83 37.84 -20.76
N SER A 84 17.09 38.23 -20.99
CA SER A 84 17.53 39.61 -20.88
C SER A 84 16.80 40.44 -21.93
N ALA A 85 15.86 41.30 -21.50
CA ALA A 85 15.50 42.56 -22.18
C ALA A 85 14.45 43.33 -21.36
N LEU A 86 14.87 43.90 -20.22
CA LEU A 86 14.22 45.08 -19.67
C LEU A 86 15.25 46.20 -19.66
N ASP A 87 15.51 46.70 -20.87
CA ASP A 87 15.98 48.06 -21.10
C ASP A 87 14.77 48.97 -20.83
N LEU A 88 14.74 49.58 -19.66
CA LEU A 88 13.98 50.80 -19.35
C LEU A 88 14.45 51.27 -17.97
N ASP A 89 15.40 52.17 -18.03
CA ASP A 89 15.86 53.04 -16.96
C ASP A 89 14.70 53.95 -16.48
N PRO A 90 14.46 54.03 -15.15
CA PRO A 90 13.97 55.29 -14.61
C PRO A 90 14.71 55.62 -13.32
N GLU A 91 16.00 55.96 -13.40
CA GLU A 91 16.64 56.66 -12.29
C GLU A 91 16.32 58.17 -12.36
N SER A 92 15.43 58.56 -11.44
CA SER A 92 15.61 59.75 -10.61
C SER A 92 15.33 61.15 -11.23
N GLU A 93 14.11 61.62 -11.08
CA GLU A 93 13.86 63.03 -10.69
C GLU A 93 14.36 63.26 -9.24
N PRO A 94 14.55 64.50 -8.71
CA PRO A 94 14.50 65.85 -9.32
C PRO A 94 15.70 66.75 -8.89
N ARG A 95 15.89 67.94 -9.52
CA ARG A 95 16.25 69.20 -8.80
C ARG A 95 16.41 70.46 -9.68
N ASN A 96 15.70 71.51 -9.23
CA ASN A 96 15.79 72.98 -9.47
C ASN A 96 15.58 73.54 -10.87
#